data_AF-A0A847LCP4-F1
#
_entry.id   AF-A0A847LCP4-F1
#
_cell.length_a   1.000
_cell.length_b   1.000
_cell.length_c   1.000
_cell.angle_alpha   90.00
_cell.angle_beta   90.00
_cell.angle_gamma   90.00
#
_symmetry.space_group_name_H-M   'P 1'
#
loop_
_entity.id
_entity.type
_entity.pdbx_description
1 polymer ?
#
loop_
_entity_poly.entity_id
_entity_poly.type
_entity_poly.pdbx_seq_one_letter_code
_entity_poly.pdbx_strand_id
1 'polypeptide(L)'
;MFYLICYDSPSNKRRRRMHKTLKDFAIPVQESVFETFLEAPQFERLVQKLEKVIDPDADSVRIYGMSGKAQRAMKVYGLPGRLEDRDHHVVPGGCEAAFRPTPLDEDADDLPDWL
;
A
#
# COMPACT_ATOMS: atom_id res chain seq x y z
N MET A 1 6.42 10.82 -0.27
CA MET A 1 6.16 10.18 1.05
C MET A 1 5.60 8.79 0.79
N PHE A 2 5.87 7.80 1.65
CA PHE A 2 5.32 6.46 1.49
C PHE A 2 3.99 6.34 2.23
N TYR A 3 3.01 5.70 1.59
CA TYR A 3 1.71 5.42 2.17
C TYR A 3 1.39 3.94 2.06
N LEU A 4 0.96 3.35 3.19
CA LEU A 4 0.32 2.04 3.24
C LEU A 4 -1.18 2.25 3.40
N ILE A 5 -1.96 1.70 2.48
CA ILE A 5 -3.40 1.87 2.42
C ILE A 5 -4.04 0.50 2.58
N CYS A 6 -4.88 0.33 3.60
CA CYS A 6 -5.68 -0.88 3.77
C CYS A 6 -7.17 -0.54 3.83
N TYR A 7 -7.99 -1.44 3.30
CA TYR A 7 -9.43 -1.29 3.36
C TYR A 7 -10.10 -2.60 3.75
N ASP A 8 -11.27 -2.49 4.36
CA ASP A 8 -12.19 -3.60 4.55
C ASP A 8 -13.61 -3.11 4.24
N SER A 9 -14.40 -3.97 3.61
CA SER A 9 -15.78 -3.66 3.28
C SER A 9 -16.60 -4.94 3.16
N PRO A 10 -17.81 -4.98 3.77
CA PRO A 10 -18.72 -6.10 3.61
C PRO A 10 -19.30 -6.19 2.20
N SER A 11 -19.22 -5.11 1.40
CA SER A 11 -19.79 -5.04 0.06
C SER A 11 -18.76 -5.40 -1.01
N ASN A 12 -18.97 -6.56 -1.65
CA ASN A 12 -18.21 -6.97 -2.84
C ASN A 12 -18.14 -5.89 -3.93
N LYS A 13 -19.23 -5.14 -4.11
CA LYS A 13 -19.30 -4.09 -5.12
C LYS A 13 -18.41 -2.89 -4.76
N ARG A 14 -18.41 -2.46 -3.50
CA ARG A 14 -17.54 -1.35 -3.05
C ARG A 14 -16.08 -1.77 -2.99
N ARG A 15 -15.77 -2.99 -2.52
CA ARG A 15 -14.42 -3.57 -2.61
C ARG A 15 -13.83 -3.48 -4.03
N ARG A 16 -14.58 -3.94 -5.03
CA ARG A 16 -14.13 -3.85 -6.45
C ARG A 16 -13.91 -2.42 -6.93
N ARG A 17 -14.76 -1.48 -6.50
CA ARG A 17 -14.62 -0.06 -6.85
C ARG A 17 -13.42 0.59 -6.16
N MET A 18 -13.21 0.32 -4.87
CA MET A 18 -12.03 0.80 -4.12
C MET A 18 -10.75 0.25 -4.74
N HIS A 19 -10.68 -1.06 -4.98
CA HIS A 19 -9.53 -1.69 -5.63
C HIS A 19 -9.22 -1.05 -6.99
N LYS A 20 -10.23 -0.86 -7.84
CA LYS A 20 -10.06 -0.18 -9.15
C LYS A 20 -9.57 1.26 -8.98
N THR A 21 -10.11 1.99 -8.01
CA THR A 21 -9.74 3.40 -7.76
C THR A 21 -8.30 3.51 -7.25
N LEU A 22 -7.88 2.63 -6.35
CA LEU A 22 -6.54 2.64 -5.77
C LEU A 22 -5.47 2.26 -6.79
N LYS A 23 -5.77 1.37 -7.75
CA LYS A 23 -4.83 1.00 -8.82
C LYS A 23 -4.37 2.16 -9.72
N ASP A 24 -5.12 3.27 -9.75
CA ASP A 24 -4.70 4.47 -10.49
C ASP A 24 -3.54 5.23 -9.79
N PHE A 25 -3.29 4.95 -8.51
CA PHE A 25 -2.35 5.73 -7.67
C PHE A 25 -1.36 4.87 -6.89
N ALA A 26 -1.69 3.61 -6.65
CA ALA A 26 -0.99 2.73 -5.74
C ALA A 26 -0.91 1.31 -6.30
N ILE A 27 0.06 0.57 -5.82
CA ILE A 27 0.34 -0.80 -6.27
C ILE A 27 -0.29 -1.76 -5.27
N PRO A 28 -1.13 -2.71 -5.73
CA PRO A 28 -1.69 -3.73 -4.85
C PRO A 28 -0.59 -4.70 -4.39
N VAL A 29 -0.43 -4.85 -3.08
CA VAL A 29 0.46 -5.85 -2.47
C VAL A 29 -0.30 -7.02 -1.87
N GLN A 30 -1.55 -6.80 -1.48
CA GLN A 30 -2.51 -7.85 -1.12
C GLN A 30 -3.87 -7.51 -1.76
N GLU A 31 -4.88 -8.36 -1.55
CA GLU A 31 -6.22 -8.11 -2.08
C GLU A 31 -6.78 -6.75 -1.58
N SER A 32 -6.55 -6.45 -0.31
CA SER A 32 -7.06 -5.27 0.40
C SER A 32 -5.98 -4.31 0.91
N VAL A 33 -4.72 -4.50 0.51
CA VAL A 33 -3.59 -3.67 0.93
C VAL A 33 -2.82 -3.16 -0.27
N PHE A 34 -2.52 -1.86 -0.25
CA PHE A 34 -1.88 -1.10 -1.32
C PHE A 34 -0.72 -0.29 -0.77
N GLU A 35 0.35 -0.19 -1.56
CA GLU A 35 1.53 0.61 -1.25
C GLU A 35 1.76 1.66 -2.33
N THR A 36 2.23 2.85 -1.94
CA THR A 36 2.58 3.89 -2.91
C THR A 36 3.54 4.93 -2.36
N PHE A 37 4.31 5.52 -3.26
CA PHE A 37 5.06 6.75 -3.02
C PHE A 37 4.35 7.88 -3.74
N LEU A 38 3.73 8.78 -2.98
CA LEU A 38 3.01 9.94 -3.53
C LEU A 38 3.52 11.25 -2.94
N GLU A 39 3.43 12.28 -3.75
CA GLU A 39 3.48 13.67 -3.29
C GLU A 39 2.10 14.12 -2.78
N ALA A 40 2.09 15.18 -1.97
CA ALA A 40 0.86 15.70 -1.35
C ALA A 40 -0.28 15.95 -2.36
N PRO A 41 -0.07 16.59 -3.53
CA PRO A 41 -1.16 16.82 -4.47
C PRO A 41 -1.78 15.54 -5.05
N GLN A 42 -0.98 14.50 -5.23
CA GLN A 42 -1.47 13.20 -5.73
C GLN A 42 -2.19 12.42 -4.63
N PHE A 43 -1.68 12.51 -3.39
CA PHE A 43 -2.31 11.93 -2.22
C PHE A 43 -3.72 12.52 -1.99
N GLU A 44 -3.86 13.84 -2.04
CA GLU A 44 -5.16 14.50 -1.91
C GLU A 44 -6.15 14.04 -3.00
N ARG A 45 -5.68 13.88 -4.24
CA ARG A 45 -6.52 13.35 -5.34
C ARG A 45 -6.95 11.90 -5.10
N LEU A 46 -6.09 11.07 -4.52
CA LEU A 46 -6.43 9.70 -4.14
C LEU A 46 -7.55 9.72 -3.10
N VAL A 47 -7.38 10.48 -2.02
CA VAL A 47 -8.37 10.57 -0.92
C VAL A 47 -9.72 11.05 -1.44
N GLN A 48 -9.75 12.15 -2.22
CA GLN A 48 -10.98 12.68 -2.80
C GLN A 48 -11.72 11.68 -3.71
N LYS A 49 -11.00 10.82 -4.43
CA LYS A 49 -11.63 9.77 -5.25
C LYS A 49 -12.16 8.64 -4.36
N LEU A 50 -11.45 8.30 -3.30
CA LEU A 50 -11.80 7.20 -2.41
C LEU A 50 -13.04 7.52 -1.57
N GLU A 51 -13.16 8.75 -1.08
CA GLU A 51 -14.34 9.26 -0.34
C GLU A 51 -15.64 9.14 -1.14
N LYS A 52 -15.56 9.23 -2.48
CA LYS A 52 -16.73 9.06 -3.37
C LYS A 52 -17.19 7.60 -3.53
N VAL A 53 -16.37 6.65 -3.07
CA VAL A 53 -16.59 5.21 -3.25
C VAL A 53 -16.94 4.53 -1.93
N ILE A 54 -16.34 4.99 -0.84
CA ILE A 54 -16.51 4.48 0.52
C ILE A 54 -17.93 4.76 1.05
N ASP A 55 -18.46 3.81 1.80
CA ASP A 55 -19.59 4.00 2.70
C ASP A 55 -19.05 4.13 4.15
N PRO A 56 -19.05 5.33 4.74
CA PRO A 56 -18.37 5.57 6.02
C PRO A 56 -18.98 4.82 7.21
N ASP A 57 -20.23 4.36 7.09
CA ASP A 57 -20.93 3.63 8.15
C ASP A 57 -20.67 2.12 8.10
N ALA A 58 -20.13 1.62 6.98
CA ALA A 58 -20.01 0.19 6.71
C ALA A 58 -18.61 -0.26 6.30
N ASP A 59 -17.80 0.65 5.76
CA ASP A 59 -16.47 0.37 5.25
C ASP A 59 -15.41 0.94 6.19
N SER A 60 -14.24 0.29 6.25
CA SER A 60 -13.11 0.73 7.06
C SER A 60 -11.91 0.95 6.16
N VAL A 61 -11.42 2.18 6.05
CA VAL A 61 -10.19 2.49 5.31
C VAL A 61 -9.18 3.13 6.24
N ARG A 62 -7.93 2.67 6.21
CA ARG A 62 -6.83 3.26 6.97
C ARG A 62 -5.67 3.56 6.02
N ILE A 63 -5.08 4.73 6.21
CA ILE A 63 -3.95 5.20 5.43
C ILE A 63 -2.85 5.62 6.40
N TYR A 64 -1.71 4.94 6.33
CA TYR A 64 -0.55 5.19 7.17
C TYR A 64 0.52 5.88 6.36
N GLY A 65 0.77 7.15 6.67
CA GLY A 65 1.90 7.89 6.15
C GLY A 65 3.17 7.55 6.93
N MET A 66 4.24 7.16 6.24
CA MET A 66 5.51 6.85 6.89
C MET A 66 6.71 7.30 6.05
N SER A 67 7.85 7.43 6.72
CA SER A 67 9.11 7.76 6.06
C SER A 67 9.63 6.55 5.26
N GLY A 68 10.48 6.80 4.26
CA GLY A 68 11.17 5.72 3.55
C GLY A 68 12.04 4.86 4.47
N LYS A 69 12.54 5.39 5.60
CA LYS A 69 13.25 4.60 6.61
C LYS A 69 12.33 3.60 7.30
N ALA A 70 11.13 4.04 7.71
CA ALA A 70 10.15 3.16 8.33
C ALA A 70 9.66 2.07 7.36
N GLN A 71 9.43 2.43 6.10
CA GLN A 71 9.11 1.46 5.04
C GLN A 71 10.22 0.41 4.87
N ARG A 72 11.49 0.82 4.91
CA ARG A 72 12.62 -0.12 4.85
C ARG A 72 12.78 -1.02 6.07
N ALA A 73 12.19 -0.65 7.21
CA ALA A 73 12.16 -1.49 8.40
C ALA A 73 11.00 -2.50 8.39
N MET A 74 10.00 -2.31 7.50
CA MET A 74 8.85 -3.21 7.36
C MET A 74 9.31 -4.62 6.96
N LYS A 75 8.93 -5.62 7.74
CA LYS A 75 9.16 -7.03 7.40
C LYS A 75 8.05 -7.50 6.46
N VAL A 76 8.43 -8.12 5.35
CA VAL A 76 7.48 -8.69 4.37
C VAL A 76 7.83 -10.16 4.21
N TYR A 77 6.85 -11.01 4.49
CA TYR A 77 6.96 -12.46 4.30
C TYR A 77 6.11 -12.85 3.08
N GLY A 78 6.69 -13.63 2.17
CA GLY A 78 6.02 -14.05 0.95
C GLY A 78 6.07 -13.02 -0.18
N LEU A 79 5.03 -13.02 -1.03
CA LEU A 79 4.95 -12.21 -2.24
C LEU A 79 3.73 -11.25 -2.22
N PRO A 80 3.82 -10.10 -2.92
CA PRO A 80 5.04 -9.56 -3.53
C PRO A 80 6.03 -9.11 -2.44
N GLY A 81 7.30 -8.98 -2.82
CA GLY A 81 8.32 -8.45 -1.91
C GLY A 81 8.08 -6.98 -1.56
N ARG A 82 9.10 -6.29 -1.08
CA ARG A 82 8.97 -4.87 -0.72
C ARG A 82 8.92 -3.98 -1.96
N LEU A 83 8.03 -2.98 -1.97
CA LEU A 83 8.01 -1.97 -3.03
C LEU A 83 9.26 -1.10 -3.00
N GLU A 84 9.90 -0.91 -4.15
CA GLU A 84 11.00 0.03 -4.30
C GLU A 84 10.50 1.44 -4.63
N ASP A 85 11.15 2.45 -4.04
CA ASP A 85 10.94 3.87 -4.35
C ASP A 85 11.56 4.14 -5.72
N ARG A 86 10.78 3.94 -6.78
CA ARG A 86 11.20 4.33 -8.13
C ARG A 86 11.00 5.84 -8.25
N ASP A 87 12.10 6.57 -8.40
CA ASP A 87 12.14 8.00 -8.69
C ASP A 87 11.01 8.38 -9.67
N HIS A 88 9.99 8.96 -9.05
CA HIS A 88 8.71 9.49 -9.52
C HIS A 88 8.06 8.89 -10.78
N HIS A 89 6.76 8.60 -10.63
CA HIS A 89 5.77 8.18 -11.62
C HIS A 89 5.59 6.65 -11.75
N VAL A 90 4.60 6.14 -11.00
CA VAL A 90 3.90 4.92 -11.40
C VAL A 90 3.13 5.25 -12.69
N VAL A 91 3.69 4.85 -13.83
CA VAL A 91 2.97 4.84 -15.11
C VAL A 91 1.98 3.67 -15.08
N PRO A 92 0.70 3.87 -15.42
CA PRO A 92 -0.26 2.78 -15.47
C PRO A 92 0.20 1.75 -16.52
N GLY A 93 0.50 0.52 -16.10
CA GLY A 93 0.73 -0.61 -17.02
C GLY A 93 2.07 -1.35 -16.97
N GLY A 94 2.98 -1.07 -16.03
CA GLY A 94 4.25 -1.82 -15.89
C GLY A 94 4.50 -2.29 -14.46
N CYS A 95 4.02 -3.49 -14.09
CA CYS A 95 4.03 -3.97 -12.71
C CYS A 95 5.17 -4.96 -12.37
N GLU A 96 5.92 -5.48 -13.33
CA GLU A 96 6.81 -6.64 -13.06
C GLU A 96 8.15 -6.29 -12.39
N ALA A 97 8.57 -5.01 -12.36
CA ALA A 97 9.91 -4.62 -11.90
C ALA A 97 9.93 -3.69 -10.66
N ALA A 98 8.84 -3.64 -9.88
CA ALA A 98 8.71 -2.70 -8.75
C ALA A 98 9.04 -3.31 -7.37
N PHE A 99 9.17 -4.62 -7.27
CA PHE A 99 9.32 -5.31 -5.98
C PHE A 99 10.68 -5.97 -5.83
N ARG A 100 11.33 -5.73 -4.69
CA ARG A 100 12.53 -6.45 -4.29
C ARG A 100 12.17 -7.61 -3.37
N PRO A 101 12.65 -8.84 -3.61
CA PRO A 101 12.52 -9.94 -2.67
C PRO A 101 13.11 -9.51 -1.32
N THR A 102 12.33 -9.64 -0.25
CA THR A 102 12.85 -9.46 1.11
C THR A 102 13.56 -10.75 1.47
N PRO A 103 14.87 -10.72 1.81
CA PRO A 103 15.53 -11.88 2.37
C PRO A 103 14.75 -12.34 3.60
N LEU A 104 14.51 -13.65 3.73
CA LEU A 104 14.09 -14.20 5.01
C LEU A 104 15.30 -14.04 5.92
N ASP A 105 15.19 -13.19 6.94
CA ASP A 105 16.22 -13.13 7.98
C ASP A 105 16.20 -14.48 8.70
N GLU A 106 17.15 -15.37 8.38
CA GLU A 106 17.28 -16.69 9.01
C GLU A 106 17.77 -16.58 10.47
N ASP A 107 18.27 -15.41 10.87
CA ASP A 107 18.70 -15.09 12.23
C ASP A 107 17.52 -14.55 13.06
N ALA A 108 16.60 -15.44 13.43
CA ALA A 108 15.42 -15.15 14.23
C ALA A 108 15.71 -14.88 15.72
N ASP A 109 16.97 -14.76 16.14
CA ASP A 109 17.38 -14.54 17.52
C ASP A 109 17.47 -13.05 17.91
N ASP A 110 17.47 -12.12 16.94
CA ASP A 110 17.39 -10.68 17.19
C ASP A 110 15.95 -10.17 17.02
N LEU A 111 15.03 -10.71 17.83
CA LEU A 111 13.71 -10.11 17.98
C LEU A 111 13.89 -8.71 18.61
N PRO A 112 13.32 -7.64 18.03
CA PRO A 112 13.49 -6.31 18.58
C PRO A 112 12.79 -6.18 19.94
N ASP A 113 13.33 -5.35 20.83
CA ASP A 113 12.89 -5.14 22.23
C ASP A 113 11.42 -4.73 22.45
N TRP A 114 10.62 -4.61 21.39
CA TRP A 114 9.19 -4.29 21.45
C TRP A 114 8.28 -5.50 21.18
N LEU A 115 8.83 -6.71 21.11
CA LEU A 115 8.06 -7.96 21.19
C LEU A 115 7.82 -8.40 22.64
#